data_AF-A0A401UTE2-F1
#
_entry.id   AF-A0A401UTE2-F1
#
_cell.length_a   1.000
_cell.length_b   1.000
_cell.length_c   1.000
_cell.angle_alpha   90.00
_cell.angle_beta   90.00
_cell.angle_gamma   90.00
#
_symmetry.space_group_name_H-M   'P 1'
#
loop_
_entity.id
_entity.type
_entity.pdbx_description
1 polymer ?
#
loop_
_entity_poly.entity_id
_entity_poly.type
_entity_poly.pdbx_seq_one_letter_code
_entity_poly.pdbx_strand_id
1 'polypeptide(L)'
;MIIKADSICLTWHEILIKKGINPEMAKSLIGFTSWNQKEFPDKPGKHITDILQGYSGKVIVKDVIATRYNDIGLLFLNNAMPDDVATMVFDIIMKYEQEEVYDIL
;
A
#
# COMPACT_ATOMS: atom_id res chain seq x y z
N MET A 1 -5.53 32.53 15.22
CA MET A 1 -5.35 31.85 13.92
C MET A 1 -4.39 30.70 14.19
N ILE A 2 -4.93 29.50 14.43
CA ILE A 2 -4.09 28.33 14.68
C ILE A 2 -3.61 27.89 13.30
N ILE A 3 -2.33 28.08 13.04
CA ILE A 3 -1.66 27.57 11.85
C ILE A 3 -1.72 26.04 12.01
N LYS A 4 -2.64 25.37 11.28
CA LYS A 4 -2.58 23.92 11.08
C LYS A 4 -1.21 23.67 10.46
N ALA A 5 -0.29 23.10 11.23
CA ALA A 5 1.00 22.68 10.71
C ALA A 5 0.75 21.81 9.48
N ASP A 6 1.38 22.17 8.36
CA ASP A 6 1.33 21.42 7.11
C ASP A 6 1.51 19.93 7.42
N SER A 7 0.47 19.11 7.19
CA SER A 7 0.57 17.68 7.45
C SER A 7 1.61 17.14 6.48
N ILE A 8 2.79 16.79 7.00
CA ILE A 8 3.83 16.09 6.25
C ILE A 8 3.17 14.83 5.69
N CYS A 9 2.91 14.80 4.38
CA CYS A 9 2.41 13.62 3.70
C CYS A 9 3.55 12.60 3.72
N LEU A 10 3.44 11.61 4.62
CA LEU A 10 4.43 10.56 4.72
C LEU A 10 4.33 9.65 3.50
N THR A 11 5.47 9.31 2.94
CA THR A 11 5.54 8.27 1.91
C THR A 11 5.17 6.91 2.51
N TRP A 12 4.71 5.98 1.68
CA TRP A 12 4.40 4.62 2.13
C TRP A 12 5.58 3.94 2.83
N HIS A 13 6.81 4.17 2.34
CA HIS A 13 8.01 3.64 2.98
C HIS A 13 8.17 4.16 4.42
N GLU A 14 7.93 5.45 4.64
CA GLU A 14 8.01 6.05 5.98
C GLU A 14 6.92 5.54 6.91
N ILE A 15 5.69 5.37 6.41
CA ILE A 15 4.57 4.81 7.18
C ILE A 15 4.93 3.38 7.63
N LEU A 16 5.39 2.54 6.70
CA LEU A 16 5.75 1.15 6.99
C LEU A 16 6.89 1.06 8.01
N ILE A 17 7.94 1.88 7.86
CA ILE A 17 9.06 1.92 8.81
C ILE A 17 8.59 2.35 10.20
N LYS A 18 7.74 3.39 10.30
CA LYS A 18 7.18 3.85 11.59
C LYS A 18 6.32 2.80 12.29
N LYS A 19 5.69 1.91 11.54
CA LYS A 19 4.88 0.80 12.06
C LYS A 19 5.69 -0.47 12.34
N GLY A 20 7.01 -0.43 12.18
CA GLY A 20 7.93 -1.50 12.58
C GLY A 20 8.35 -2.45 11.46
N ILE A 21 7.99 -2.16 10.20
CA ILE A 21 8.49 -2.95 9.06
C ILE A 21 9.97 -2.65 8.86
N ASN A 22 10.75 -3.71 8.61
CA ASN A 22 12.17 -3.59 8.28
C ASN A 22 12.36 -2.59 7.10
N PRO A 23 13.28 -1.62 7.20
CA PRO A 23 13.45 -0.60 6.16
C PRO A 23 13.77 -1.13 4.76
N GLU A 24 14.50 -2.24 4.62
CA GLU A 24 14.77 -2.84 3.32
C GLU A 24 13.50 -3.45 2.71
N MET A 25 12.69 -4.11 3.54
CA MET A 25 11.40 -4.64 3.13
C MET A 25 10.41 -3.52 2.80
N ALA A 26 10.35 -2.46 3.62
CA ALA A 26 9.50 -1.31 3.35
C ALA A 26 9.84 -0.64 2.02
N LYS A 27 11.13 -0.43 1.75
CA LYS A 27 11.64 0.12 0.48
C LYS A 27 11.46 -0.81 -0.72
N SER A 28 11.09 -2.07 -0.49
CA SER A 28 10.79 -2.98 -1.59
C SER A 28 9.45 -2.68 -2.27
N LEU A 29 8.54 -1.98 -1.58
CA LEU A 29 7.24 -1.59 -2.10
C LEU A 29 7.41 -0.59 -3.24
N ILE A 30 6.95 -0.98 -4.43
CA ILE A 30 6.80 -0.08 -5.60
C ILE A 30 5.46 0.64 -5.49
N GLY A 31 4.40 -0.10 -5.17
CA GLY A 31 3.05 0.41 -4.99
C GLY A 31 2.04 -0.72 -4.79
N PHE A 32 0.77 -0.39 -4.76
CA PHE A 32 -0.31 -1.35 -4.58
C PHE A 32 -1.59 -0.90 -5.27
N THR A 33 -2.50 -1.85 -5.51
CA THR A 33 -3.90 -1.57 -5.79
C THR A 33 -4.76 -2.46 -4.88
N SER A 34 -5.90 -1.95 -4.43
CA SER A 34 -6.85 -2.67 -3.59
C SER A 34 -8.28 -2.48 -4.10
N TRP A 35 -9.16 -3.39 -3.71
CA TRP A 35 -10.60 -3.29 -3.94
C TRP A 35 -11.36 -4.17 -2.92
N ASN A 36 -12.63 -3.85 -2.71
CA ASN A 36 -13.50 -4.66 -1.86
C ASN A 36 -13.65 -6.06 -2.45
N GLN A 37 -13.62 -7.11 -1.62
CA GLN A 37 -13.74 -8.50 -2.05
C GLN A 37 -15.01 -8.82 -2.85
N LYS A 38 -16.07 -8.02 -2.70
CA LYS A 38 -17.34 -8.20 -3.42
C LYS A 38 -17.38 -7.48 -4.77
N GLU A 39 -16.36 -6.69 -5.06
CA GLU A 39 -16.28 -5.85 -6.24
C GLU A 39 -15.13 -6.32 -7.14
N PHE A 40 -15.27 -6.07 -8.44
CA PHE A 40 -14.15 -6.21 -9.36
C PHE A 40 -13.57 -4.82 -9.61
N PRO A 41 -12.24 -4.64 -9.58
CA PRO A 41 -11.66 -3.32 -9.81
C PRO A 41 -12.02 -2.85 -11.22
N ASP A 42 -12.47 -1.59 -11.36
CA ASP A 42 -12.64 -1.00 -12.68
C ASP A 42 -11.25 -0.77 -13.31
N LYS A 43 -11.07 -1.20 -14.56
CA LYS A 43 -9.83 -1.01 -15.35
C LYS A 43 -8.52 -1.40 -14.61
N PRO A 44 -8.37 -2.64 -14.12
CA PRO A 44 -7.18 -3.06 -13.37
C PRO A 44 -5.88 -2.86 -14.15
N GLY A 45 -5.88 -3.07 -15.47
CA GLY A 45 -4.71 -2.84 -16.31
C GLY A 45 -4.23 -1.38 -16.33
N LYS A 46 -5.16 -0.41 -16.22
CA LYS A 46 -4.81 1.01 -16.13
C LYS A 46 -4.13 1.30 -14.79
N HIS A 47 -4.71 0.84 -13.68
CA HIS A 47 -4.12 1.05 -12.35
C HIS A 47 -2.72 0.46 -12.26
N ILE A 48 -2.52 -0.75 -12.78
CA ILE A 48 -1.19 -1.39 -12.82
C ILE A 48 -0.21 -0.57 -13.67
N THR A 49 -0.66 -0.07 -14.82
CA THR A 49 0.19 0.77 -15.69
C THR A 49 0.61 2.06 -14.99
N ASP A 50 -0.32 2.70 -14.28
CA ASP A 50 -0.06 3.93 -13.55
C ASP A 50 0.90 3.68 -12.36
N ILE A 51 0.73 2.60 -11.61
CA ILE A 51 1.62 2.20 -10.50
C ILE A 51 3.04 1.91 -11.00
N LEU A 52 3.17 1.23 -12.14
CA LEU A 52 4.46 0.83 -12.70
C LEU A 52 5.04 1.89 -13.64
N GLN A 53 4.40 3.05 -13.77
CA GLN A 53 4.82 4.07 -14.71
C GLN A 53 6.24 4.57 -14.39
N GLY A 54 7.15 4.41 -15.34
CA GLY A 54 8.55 4.83 -15.18
C GLY A 54 9.39 3.89 -14.31
N TYR A 55 8.82 2.82 -13.74
CA TYR A 55 9.60 1.80 -13.05
C TYR A 55 10.28 0.88 -14.08
N SER A 56 11.60 0.82 -14.02
CA SER A 56 12.42 -0.11 -14.82
C SER A 56 13.11 -1.11 -13.89
N GLY A 57 12.68 -2.36 -13.89
CA GLY A 57 13.29 -3.40 -13.07
C GLY A 57 12.45 -4.65 -12.95
N LYS A 58 12.90 -5.58 -12.10
CA LYS A 58 12.12 -6.75 -11.73
C LYS A 58 10.91 -6.31 -10.90
N VAL A 59 9.75 -6.88 -11.22
CA VAL A 59 8.51 -6.73 -10.43
C VAL A 59 8.10 -8.11 -9.93
N ILE A 60 7.84 -8.20 -8.64
CA ILE A 60 7.23 -9.35 -7.98
C ILE A 60 5.86 -8.88 -7.52
N VAL A 61 4.82 -9.61 -7.90
CA VAL A 61 3.45 -9.31 -7.50
C VAL A 61 3.04 -10.29 -6.40
N LYS A 62 2.43 -9.78 -5.33
CA LYS A 62 1.84 -10.59 -4.27
C LYS A 62 0.37 -10.24 -4.07
N ASP A 63 -0.47 -11.26 -4.04
CA ASP A 63 -1.83 -11.15 -3.56
C ASP A 63 -1.85 -11.02 -2.03
N VAL A 64 -2.72 -10.14 -1.54
CA VAL A 64 -2.84 -9.80 -0.12
C VAL A 64 -4.31 -9.60 0.24
N ILE A 65 -4.65 -9.88 1.49
CA ILE A 65 -6.01 -9.81 2.01
C ILE A 65 -6.00 -9.03 3.31
N ALA A 66 -6.77 -7.94 3.38
CA ALA A 66 -7.00 -7.19 4.61
C ALA A 66 -8.35 -7.60 5.20
N THR A 67 -8.34 -8.68 5.99
CA THR A 67 -9.58 -9.27 6.55
C THR A 67 -10.40 -8.29 7.37
N ARG A 68 -9.75 -7.33 8.05
CA ARG A 68 -10.42 -6.31 8.86
C ARG A 68 -11.30 -5.35 8.04
N TYR A 69 -10.93 -5.08 6.79
CA TYR A 69 -11.60 -4.10 5.93
C TYR A 69 -12.40 -4.75 4.78
N ASN A 70 -12.32 -6.08 4.65
CA ASN A 70 -12.92 -6.85 3.56
C ASN A 70 -12.37 -6.45 2.18
N ASP A 71 -11.10 -6.06 2.15
CA ASP A 71 -10.36 -5.70 0.94
C ASP A 71 -9.40 -6.81 0.54
N ILE A 72 -9.17 -6.91 -0.76
CA ILE A 72 -8.07 -7.66 -1.36
C ILE A 72 -7.22 -6.71 -2.18
N GLY A 73 -5.96 -7.07 -2.39
CA GLY A 73 -5.06 -6.23 -3.14
C GLY A 73 -3.93 -6.98 -3.78
N LEU A 74 -3.17 -6.23 -4.56
CA LEU A 74 -1.91 -6.64 -5.15
C LEU A 74 -0.82 -5.68 -4.67
N LEU A 75 0.24 -6.23 -4.07
CA LEU A 75 1.47 -5.50 -3.80
C LEU A 75 2.46 -5.70 -4.96
N PHE A 76 3.04 -4.62 -5.43
CA PHE A 76 4.12 -4.63 -6.42
C PHE A 76 5.44 -4.37 -5.70
N LEU A 77 6.38 -5.31 -5.82
CA LEU A 77 7.63 -5.32 -5.07
C LEU A 77 8.83 -5.46 -6.00
N ASN A 78 9.95 -4.81 -5.66
CA ASN A 78 11.22 -4.98 -6.37
C ASN A 78 12.06 -6.15 -5.85
N ASN A 79 11.76 -6.62 -4.63
CA ASN A 79 12.44 -7.72 -3.93
C ASN A 79 11.41 -8.70 -3.35
N ALA A 80 11.85 -9.93 -3.13
CA ALA A 80 10.98 -10.92 -2.51
C ALA A 80 10.66 -10.52 -1.06
N MET A 81 9.39 -10.58 -0.71
CA MET A 81 8.89 -10.36 0.65
C MET A 81 8.18 -11.63 1.09
N PRO A 82 8.34 -12.11 2.34
CA PRO A 82 7.54 -13.22 2.87
C PRO A 82 6.02 -12.93 2.85
N ASP A 83 5.17 -13.96 2.76
CA ASP A 83 3.70 -13.78 2.64
C ASP A 83 3.07 -13.13 3.87
N ASP A 84 3.53 -13.51 5.06
CA ASP A 84 3.13 -12.94 6.35
C ASP A 84 3.48 -11.45 6.43
N VAL A 85 4.68 -11.08 5.97
CA VAL A 85 5.11 -9.68 5.92
C VAL A 85 4.32 -8.90 4.87
N ALA A 86 4.07 -9.47 3.69
CA ALA A 86 3.26 -8.83 2.65
C ALA A 86 1.84 -8.54 3.14
N THR A 87 1.23 -9.49 3.83
CA THR A 87 -0.09 -9.33 4.45
C THR A 87 -0.05 -8.22 5.51
N MET A 88 0.96 -8.22 6.39
CA MET A 88 1.14 -7.17 7.40
C MET A 88 1.33 -5.78 6.79
N VAL A 89 2.12 -5.67 5.72
CA VAL A 89 2.31 -4.43 4.96
C VAL A 89 0.97 -3.92 4.43
N PHE A 90 0.18 -4.80 3.84
CA PHE A 90 -1.13 -4.44 3.30
C PHE A 90 -2.11 -4.00 4.40
N ASP A 91 -2.15 -4.69 5.54
CA ASP A 91 -2.98 -4.30 6.69
C ASP A 91 -2.60 -2.92 7.24
N ILE A 92 -1.30 -2.60 7.28
CA ILE A 92 -0.81 -1.27 7.69
C ILE A 92 -1.28 -0.19 6.73
N ILE A 93 -1.16 -0.45 5.42
CA ILE A 93 -1.60 0.46 4.36
C ILE A 93 -3.10 0.72 4.49
N MET A 94 -3.92 -0.33 4.50
CA MET A 94 -5.37 -0.20 4.60
C MET A 94 -5.80 0.49 5.89
N LYS A 95 -5.14 0.19 7.01
CA LYS A 95 -5.40 0.89 8.28
C LYS A 95 -5.11 2.39 8.17
N TYR A 96 -3.99 2.76 7.56
CA TYR A 96 -3.64 4.16 7.36
C TYR A 96 -4.63 4.87 6.43
N GLU A 97 -5.00 4.25 5.31
CA GLU A 97 -5.99 4.83 4.39
C GLU A 97 -7.33 5.07 5.09
N GLN A 98 -7.83 4.08 5.83
CA GLN A 98 -9.13 4.19 6.50
C GLN A 98 -9.08 5.21 7.65
N GLU A 99 -8.12 5.09 8.57
CA GLU A 99 -8.10 5.87 9.81
C GLU A 99 -7.50 7.28 9.64
N GLU A 100 -6.62 7.50 8.65
CA GLU A 100 -5.87 8.76 8.51
C GLU A 100 -6.11 9.48 7.17
N VAL A 101 -6.74 8.86 6.17
CA VAL A 101 -7.03 9.50 4.87
C VAL A 101 -8.53 9.65 4.65
N TYR A 102 -9.30 8.59 4.85
CA TYR A 102 -10.75 8.58 4.59
C TYR A 102 -11.58 9.08 5.77
N ASP A 103 -11.20 8.78 7.01
CA ASP A 103 -11.88 9.26 8.24
C ASP A 103 -11.68 10.78 8.51
N ILE A 104 -11.05 11.54 7.59
CA ILE A 104 -10.94 13.01 7.68
C ILE A 104 -12.13 13.75 7.02
N LEU A 105 -13.15 13.03 6.51
CA LEU A 105 -14.35 13.65 5.91
C LEU A 105 -15.52 13.85 6.88
#